data_AF-A0A9W9YT17-F1
#
_entry.id   AF-A0A9W9YT17-F1
#
_cell.length_a   1.000
_cell.length_b   1.000
_cell.length_c   1.000
_cell.angle_alpha   90.00
_cell.angle_beta   90.00
_cell.angle_gamma   90.00
#
_symmetry.space_group_name_H-M   'P 1'
#
loop_
_entity.id
_entity.type
_entity.pdbx_description
1 polymer ?
#
loop_
_entity_poly.entity_id
_entity_poly.type
_entity_poly.pdbx_seq_one_letter_code
_entity_poly.pdbx_strand_id
1 'polypeptide(L)'
;MNGSLSEVCDKSSHQCPCKNNSAGLLCEKCKSGYFYLTSSNSEGCTNCVCMGISSNCSSTTHYRKQNEVDHGVWSLGSASDSHNLIDLTQISLMVRKLLVNLFTWWP
;
A
#
# COMPACT_ATOMS: atom_id res chain seq x y z
N MET A 1 12.84 -17.17 10.22
CA MET A 1 13.42 -16.80 8.91
C MET A 1 12.35 -16.95 7.83
N ASN A 2 11.61 -15.89 7.49
CA ASN A 2 10.39 -16.02 6.67
C ASN A 2 10.68 -16.34 5.18
N GLY A 3 11.86 -15.94 4.70
CA GLY A 3 12.36 -16.22 3.36
C GLY A 3 13.29 -17.42 3.24
N SER A 4 13.63 -18.11 4.32
CA SER A 4 14.49 -19.31 4.24
C SER A 4 13.66 -20.59 4.13
N LEU A 5 14.22 -21.61 3.49
CA LEU A 5 13.68 -22.97 3.43
C LEU A 5 13.93 -23.75 4.73
N SER A 6 14.93 -23.32 5.51
CA SER A 6 15.32 -23.95 6.78
C SER A 6 15.68 -22.89 7.81
N GLU A 7 15.45 -23.18 9.09
CA GLU A 7 15.95 -22.36 10.20
C GLU A 7 17.47 -22.49 10.40
N VAL A 8 18.07 -23.52 9.80
CA VAL A 8 19.51 -23.76 9.85
C VAL A 8 20.17 -23.19 8.60
N CYS A 9 21.10 -22.26 8.82
CA CYS A 9 21.93 -21.68 7.77
C CYS A 9 23.31 -22.32 7.75
N ASP A 10 23.98 -22.24 6.59
CA ASP A 10 25.32 -22.78 6.44
C ASP A 10 26.30 -21.97 7.30
N LYS A 11 26.94 -22.64 8.27
CA LYS A 11 27.83 -22.00 9.24
C LYS A 11 29.14 -21.49 8.63
N SER A 12 29.55 -22.06 7.51
CA SER A 12 30.81 -21.77 6.82
C SER A 12 30.69 -20.53 5.93
N SER A 13 29.63 -20.47 5.13
CA SER A 13 29.35 -19.38 4.19
C SER A 13 28.49 -18.26 4.78
N HIS A 14 27.91 -18.46 5.97
CA HIS A 14 26.91 -17.57 6.58
C HIS A 14 25.67 -17.33 5.71
N GLN A 15 25.40 -18.23 4.76
CA GLN A 15 24.29 -18.12 3.82
C GLN A 15 23.17 -19.09 4.20
N CYS A 16 21.95 -18.58 4.27
CA CYS A 16 20.75 -19.39 4.45
C CYS A 16 20.22 -19.91 3.11
N PRO A 17 19.61 -21.12 3.07
CA PRO A 17 18.98 -21.64 1.87
C PRO A 17 17.68 -20.87 1.58
N CYS A 18 17.76 -19.88 0.71
CA CYS A 18 16.64 -18.99 0.41
C CYS A 18 15.54 -19.66 -0.41
N LYS A 19 14.29 -19.30 -0.09
CA LYS A 19 13.14 -19.56 -0.96
C LYS A 19 13.33 -18.85 -2.29
N ASN A 20 12.67 -19.36 -3.32
CA ASN A 20 12.95 -19.02 -4.71
C ASN A 20 12.91 -17.51 -5.01
N ASN A 21 12.01 -16.74 -4.37
CA ASN A 21 11.85 -15.30 -4.62
C ASN A 21 12.47 -14.40 -3.54
N SER A 22 13.25 -14.97 -2.63
CA SER A 22 13.96 -14.26 -1.56
C SER A 22 15.46 -14.17 -1.83
N ALA A 23 16.12 -13.21 -1.18
CA ALA A 23 17.52 -12.87 -1.38
C ALA A 23 18.11 -12.25 -0.10
N GLY A 24 19.45 -12.14 -0.07
CA GLY A 24 20.22 -11.72 1.11
C GLY A 24 20.87 -12.92 1.79
N LEU A 25 21.80 -12.64 2.71
CA LEU A 25 22.51 -13.68 3.48
C LEU A 25 21.54 -14.50 4.34
N LEU A 26 20.51 -13.83 4.87
CA LEU A 26 19.50 -14.42 5.76
C LEU A 26 18.13 -14.53 5.08
N CYS A 27 18.08 -14.35 3.76
CA CYS A 27 16.85 -14.37 2.97
C CYS A 27 15.82 -13.34 3.47
N GLU A 28 16.32 -12.18 3.90
CA GLU A 28 15.55 -11.10 4.50
C GLU A 28 14.98 -10.10 3.48
N LYS A 29 15.39 -10.19 2.21
CA LYS A 29 14.95 -9.32 1.12
C LYS A 29 14.25 -10.12 0.03
N CYS A 30 13.43 -9.45 -0.76
CA CYS A 30 12.89 -10.03 -1.99
C CYS A 30 13.84 -9.80 -3.16
N LYS A 31 13.81 -10.71 -4.14
CA LYS A 31 14.47 -10.50 -5.45
C LYS A 31 13.81 -9.32 -6.19
N SER A 32 14.54 -8.74 -7.15
CA SER A 32 13.98 -7.72 -8.04
C SER A 32 12.74 -8.25 -8.77
N GLY A 33 11.67 -7.47 -8.85
CA GLY A 33 10.39 -7.93 -9.40
C GLY A 33 9.49 -8.65 -8.40
N TYR A 34 9.84 -8.72 -7.11
CA TYR A 34 9.03 -9.35 -6.06
C TYR A 34 8.90 -8.46 -4.83
N PHE A 35 7.78 -8.61 -4.12
CA PHE A 35 7.46 -7.87 -2.90
C PHE A 35 6.75 -8.77 -1.88
N TYR A 36 6.52 -8.24 -0.68
CA TYR A 36 5.74 -8.88 0.38
C TYR A 36 6.28 -10.26 0.82
N LEU A 37 7.33 -10.23 1.65
CA LEU A 37 7.91 -11.44 2.25
C LEU A 37 7.01 -11.98 3.37
N THR A 38 6.48 -13.20 3.19
CA THR A 38 5.63 -13.85 4.21
C THR A 38 5.99 -15.33 4.36
N SER A 39 5.88 -15.84 5.60
CA SER A 39 6.16 -17.25 5.90
C SER A 39 5.16 -18.19 5.21
N SER A 40 3.91 -17.74 5.02
CA SER A 40 2.85 -18.48 4.35
C SER A 40 3.07 -18.66 2.85
N ASN A 41 3.91 -17.81 2.23
CA ASN A 41 4.24 -17.95 0.81
C ASN A 41 5.39 -18.96 0.67
N SER A 42 5.13 -20.07 -0.04
CA SER A 42 6.13 -21.13 -0.30
C SER A 42 7.35 -20.60 -1.05
N GLU A 43 7.16 -19.63 -1.94
CA GLU A 43 8.23 -18.98 -2.70
C GLU A 43 8.87 -17.80 -1.95
N GLY A 44 8.30 -17.41 -0.80
CA GLY A 44 8.79 -16.34 0.07
C GLY A 44 8.19 -14.98 -0.29
N CYS A 45 8.40 -14.51 -1.51
CA CYS A 45 7.89 -13.23 -2.00
C CYS A 45 6.92 -13.41 -3.19
N THR A 46 6.00 -12.46 -3.33
CA THR A 46 4.98 -12.39 -4.40
C THR A 46 5.50 -11.54 -5.56
N ASN A 47 5.17 -11.90 -6.81
CA ASN A 47 5.63 -11.17 -7.99
C ASN A 47 4.94 -9.80 -8.13
N CYS A 48 5.69 -8.80 -8.58
CA CYS A 48 5.15 -7.49 -8.96
C CYS A 48 4.23 -7.63 -10.18
N VAL A 49 3.04 -7.04 -10.10
CA VAL A 49 2.09 -6.97 -11.21
C VAL A 49 1.87 -5.51 -11.58
N CYS A 50 2.81 -4.94 -12.34
CA CYS A 50 2.77 -3.55 -12.81
C CYS A 50 2.63 -3.46 -14.34
N MET A 51 2.05 -4.48 -14.99
CA MET A 51 1.77 -4.51 -16.43
C MET A 51 3.00 -4.21 -17.33
N GLY A 52 4.20 -4.59 -16.87
CA GLY A 52 5.45 -4.34 -17.60
C GLY A 52 5.97 -2.90 -17.54
N ILE A 53 5.28 -2.00 -16.85
CA ILE A 53 5.69 -0.59 -16.70
C ILE A 53 6.88 -0.46 -15.74
N SER A 54 6.87 -1.26 -14.66
CA SER A 54 7.93 -1.28 -13.65
C SER A 54 8.09 -2.70 -13.09
N SER A 55 9.31 -3.04 -12.70
CA SER A 55 9.62 -4.22 -11.88
C SER A 55 9.91 -3.86 -10.42
N ASN A 56 9.91 -2.57 -10.10
CA ASN A 56 10.08 -2.09 -8.73
C ASN A 56 8.70 -1.86 -8.12
N CYS A 57 8.37 -2.64 -7.10
CA CYS A 57 7.15 -2.50 -6.33
C CYS A 57 7.41 -2.82 -4.85
N SER A 58 6.55 -2.29 -3.97
CA SER A 58 6.63 -2.52 -2.53
C SER A 58 5.24 -2.73 -1.95
N SER A 59 5.17 -3.44 -0.82
CA SER A 59 3.89 -3.61 -0.10
C SER A 59 3.51 -2.28 0.55
N THR A 60 2.26 -1.87 0.37
CA THR A 60 1.68 -0.75 1.11
C THR A 60 1.04 -1.25 2.40
N THR A 61 1.03 -0.40 3.43
CA THR A 61 0.28 -0.64 4.68
C THR A 61 -1.17 -0.17 4.56
N HIS A 62 -1.55 0.49 3.46
CA HIS A 62 -2.91 0.97 3.26
C HIS A 62 -3.85 -0.15 2.83
N TYR A 63 -4.97 -0.29 3.54
CA TYR A 63 -6.05 -1.18 3.14
C TYR A 63 -6.82 -0.52 1.99
N ARG A 64 -7.02 -1.25 0.90
CA ARG A 64 -8.03 -0.86 -0.09
C ARG A 64 -9.37 -1.12 0.59
N LYS A 65 -10.16 -0.08 0.87
CA LYS A 65 -11.61 -0.28 1.06
C LYS A 65 -12.10 -0.90 -0.25
N GLN A 66 -12.24 -2.22 -0.28
CA GLN A 66 -13.06 -2.85 -1.29
C GLN A 66 -14.44 -2.30 -0.97
N ASN A 67 -14.97 -1.46 -1.86
CA ASN A 67 -16.39 -1.18 -1.84
C ASN A 67 -17.03 -2.55 -1.88
N GLU A 68 -17.65 -2.95 -0.78
CA GLU A 68 -18.42 -4.18 -0.71
C GLU A 68 -19.38 -4.11 -1.89
N VAL A 69 -19.11 -4.91 -2.93
CA VAL A 69 -20.01 -5.03 -4.07
C VAL A 69 -21.14 -5.88 -3.56
N ASP A 70 -22.03 -5.24 -2.80
CA ASP A 70 -23.32 -5.81 -2.48
C ASP A 70 -24.05 -5.96 -3.82
N HIS A 71 -24.14 -7.20 -4.27
CA HIS A 71 -24.95 -7.59 -5.41
C HIS A 71 -26.43 -7.52 -5.01
N GLY A 72 -26.93 -6.31 -4.70
CA GLY A 72 -28.38 -6.11 -4.62
C GLY A 72 -28.97 -5.09 -3.64
N VAL A 73 -28.36 -3.95 -3.30
CA VAL A 73 -29.09 -2.89 -2.57
C VAL A 73 -28.71 -1.49 -3.08
N TRP A 74 -29.61 -0.88 -3.88
CA TRP A 74 -29.65 0.57 -4.02
C TRP A 74 -30.25 1.14 -2.73
N SER A 75 -29.42 1.54 -1.77
CA SER A 75 -29.91 2.29 -0.61
C SER A 75 -28.85 3.29 -0.18
N LEU A 76 -29.32 4.52 -0.06
CA LEU A 76 -28.55 5.71 0.28
C LEU A 76 -27.81 5.54 1.61
N GLY A 77 -26.48 5.63 1.54
CA GLY A 77 -25.61 6.06 2.63
C GLY A 77 -25.21 5.00 3.66
N SER A 78 -23.90 4.85 3.87
CA SER A 78 -23.37 4.36 5.15
C SER A 78 -22.19 5.20 5.60
N ALA A 79 -22.34 5.68 6.84
CA ALA A 79 -21.48 6.60 7.54
C ALA A 79 -20.25 5.86 8.10
N SER A 80 -19.10 5.91 7.41
CA SER A 80 -17.83 5.40 7.94
C SER A 80 -16.60 6.01 7.24
N ASP A 81 -16.64 7.31 6.95
CA ASP A 81 -15.45 8.09 6.58
C ASP A 81 -15.33 9.30 7.51
N SER A 82 -14.44 9.23 8.50
CA SER A 82 -14.02 10.40 9.30
C SER A 82 -13.20 11.41 8.50
N HIS A 83 -13.05 11.23 7.19
CA HIS A 83 -12.49 12.22 6.26
C HIS A 83 -13.55 12.90 5.39
N ASN A 84 -14.84 12.58 5.57
CA ASN A 84 -15.94 13.19 4.82
C ASN A 84 -16.76 14.19 5.64
N LEU A 85 -16.17 14.73 6.71
CA LEU A 85 -16.72 15.89 7.40
C LEU A 85 -16.43 17.11 6.52
N ILE A 86 -17.49 17.72 6.00
CA ILE A 86 -17.42 19.07 5.44
C ILE A 86 -16.93 19.99 6.57
N ASP A 87 -15.64 20.33 6.56
CA ASP A 87 -15.06 21.23 7.54
C ASP A 87 -15.58 22.65 7.28
N LEU A 88 -16.55 23.09 8.11
CA LEU A 88 -17.15 24.42 8.03
C LEU A 88 -16.10 25.54 8.21
N THR A 89 -14.95 25.25 8.84
CA THR A 89 -13.84 26.21 8.93
C THR A 89 -13.16 26.40 7.58
N GLN A 90 -13.05 25.34 6.76
CA GLN A 90 -12.56 25.41 5.39
C GLN A 90 -13.55 26.10 4.45
N ILE A 91 -14.85 25.88 4.63
CA ILE A 91 -15.88 26.65 3.89
C ILE A 91 -15.77 28.14 4.22
N SER A 92 -15.65 28.49 5.51
CA SER A 92 -15.45 29.88 5.94
C SER A 92 -14.18 30.50 5.33
N LEU A 93 -13.08 29.73 5.25
CA LEU A 93 -11.84 30.14 4.59
C LEU A 93 -11.99 30.33 3.08
N MET A 94 -12.70 29.44 2.39
CA MET A 94 -12.99 29.54 0.95
C MET A 94 -13.88 30.73 0.64
N VAL A 95 -14.94 30.96 1.43
CA VAL A 95 -15.83 32.13 1.31
C VAL A 95 -15.05 33.41 1.59
N ARG A 96 -14.21 33.47 2.63
CA ARG A 96 -13.34 34.63 2.89
C ARG A 96 -12.38 34.89 1.72
N LYS A 97 -11.75 33.87 1.15
CA LYS A 97 -10.87 34.02 -0.04
C LYS A 97 -11.64 34.49 -1.28
N LEU A 98 -12.84 33.97 -1.52
CA LEU A 98 -13.71 34.40 -2.62
C LEU A 98 -14.16 35.86 -2.43
N LEU A 99 -14.56 36.24 -1.23
CA LEU A 99 -14.92 37.62 -0.90
C LEU A 99 -13.72 38.56 -1.02
N VAL A 100 -12.54 38.18 -0.55
CA VAL A 100 -11.30 38.97 -0.74
C VAL A 100 -10.98 39.14 -2.21
N ASN A 101 -11.10 38.07 -3.03
CA ASN A 101 -10.88 38.16 -4.47
C ASN A 101 -11.93 39.00 -5.21
N LEU A 102 -13.17 39.06 -4.72
CA LEU A 102 -14.22 39.95 -5.24
C LEU A 102 -13.96 41.42 -4.89
N PHE A 103 -13.32 41.70 -3.75
CA PHE A 103 -12.93 43.06 -3.35
C PHE A 103 -11.64 43.55 -4.03
N THR A 104 -10.71 42.67 -4.37
CA THR A 104 -9.46 43.04 -5.06
C THR A 104 -9.59 43.17 -6.58
N TRP A 105 -10.72 42.75 -7.16
CA TRP A 105 -11.08 42.88 -8.58
C TRP A 105 -12.25 43.85 -8.82
N TRP A 106 -12.62 44.64 -7.81
CA TRP A 106 -13.50 45.80 -7.99
C TRP A 106 -12.63 47.02 -8.35
N PRO A 107 -12.85 47.71 -9.49
CA PRO A 107 -12.05 48.85 -9.92
C PRO A 107 -12.18 50.07 -9.01
#